data_AF-A0A834G1A2-F1
#
_entry.id   AF-A0A834G1A2-F1
#
_cell.length_a   1.000
_cell.length_b   1.000
_cell.length_c   1.000
_cell.angle_alpha   90.00
_cell.angle_beta   90.00
_cell.angle_gamma   90.00
#
_symmetry.space_group_name_H-M   'P 1'
#
loop_
_entity.id
_entity.type
_entity.pdbx_description
1 polymer ?
#
loop_
_entity_poly.entity_id
_entity_poly.type
_entity_poly.pdbx_seq_one_letter_code
_entity_poly.pdbx_strand_id
1 'polypeptide(L)'
;MDWQGQKLAEQWLQILLLAFAAAAFATGYALGSFETMVLTYVSGVIITTLITVPNWPFFNRRPLKWLDPIEAEKHPKPQQIAANRTKNLSVVEVALDFAF
;
A
#
# COMPACT_ATOMS: atom_id res chain seq x y z
N MET A 1 -11.96 0.08 0.14
CA MET A 1 -11.04 -0.81 -0.57
C MET A 1 -10.48 -1.74 0.46
N ASP A 2 -10.71 -3.04 0.32
CA ASP A 2 -10.07 -4.05 1.15
C ASP A 2 -8.57 -4.19 0.76
N TRP A 3 -7.76 -4.90 1.56
CA TRP A 3 -6.30 -4.99 1.29
C TRP A 3 -5.99 -5.65 -0.06
N GLN A 4 -6.83 -6.59 -0.51
CA GLN A 4 -6.66 -7.28 -1.79
C GLN A 4 -6.99 -6.34 -2.94
N GLY A 5 -8.06 -5.57 -2.80
CA GLY A 5 -8.47 -4.52 -3.71
C GLY A 5 -7.43 -3.42 -3.84
N GLN A 6 -6.80 -3.01 -2.72
CA GLN A 6 -5.68 -2.07 -2.76
C GLN A 6 -4.49 -2.63 -3.55
N LYS A 7 -4.13 -3.90 -3.33
CA LYS A 7 -3.01 -4.51 -4.07
C LYS A 7 -3.29 -4.59 -5.57
N LEU A 8 -4.52 -4.95 -5.92
CA LEU A 8 -4.97 -5.00 -7.31
C LEU A 8 -4.97 -3.60 -7.93
N ALA A 9 -5.45 -2.58 -7.21
CA ALA A 9 -5.45 -1.20 -7.68
C ALA A 9 -4.03 -0.67 -7.93
N GLU A 10 -3.07 -1.00 -7.07
CA GLU A 10 -1.65 -0.66 -7.25
C GLU A 10 -1.07 -1.31 -8.51
N GLN A 11 -1.40 -2.59 -8.76
CA GLN A 11 -0.97 -3.28 -10.00
C GLN A 11 -1.56 -2.62 -11.25
N TRP A 12 -2.86 -2.29 -11.24
CA TRP A 12 -3.49 -1.59 -12.36
C TRP A 12 -2.91 -0.20 -12.56
N LEU A 13 -2.61 0.54 -11.49
CA LEU A 13 -1.96 1.84 -11.56
C LEU A 13 -0.63 1.74 -12.32
N GLN A 14 0.23 0.80 -11.93
CA GLN A 14 1.54 0.60 -12.56
C GLN A 14 1.41 0.20 -14.05
N ILE A 15 0.54 -0.76 -14.35
CA ILE A 15 0.33 -1.26 -15.72
C ILE A 15 -0.20 -0.15 -16.63
N LEU A 16 -1.24 0.58 -16.18
CA LEU A 16 -1.87 1.64 -16.97
C LEU A 16 -0.94 2.83 -17.18
N LEU A 17 -0.25 3.30 -16.13
CA LEU A 17 0.71 4.40 -16.28
C LEU A 17 1.86 4.04 -17.22
N LEU A 18 2.38 2.82 -17.14
CA LEU A 18 3.43 2.35 -18.05
C LEU A 18 2.92 2.28 -19.49
N ALA A 19 1.70 1.76 -19.70
CA ALA A 19 1.08 1.70 -21.02
C ALA A 19 0.87 3.09 -21.63
N PHE A 20 0.32 4.04 -20.85
CA PHE A 20 0.15 5.43 -21.31
C PHE A 20 1.48 6.15 -21.52
N ALA A 21 2.50 5.88 -20.72
CA ALA A 21 3.85 6.42 -20.95
C ALA A 21 4.42 5.94 -22.28
N ALA A 22 4.30 4.64 -22.59
CA ALA A 22 4.75 4.08 -23.86
C ALA A 22 3.96 4.67 -25.05
N ALA A 23 2.64 4.78 -24.93
CA ALA A 23 1.79 5.36 -25.96
C ALA A 23 2.09 6.86 -26.19
N ALA A 24 2.25 7.63 -25.12
CA ALA A 24 2.62 9.04 -25.18
C ALA A 24 3.99 9.24 -25.85
N PHE A 25 4.98 8.41 -25.49
CA PHE A 25 6.29 8.45 -26.12
C PHE A 25 6.20 8.11 -27.61
N ALA A 26 5.52 7.03 -27.99
CA ALA A 26 5.39 6.61 -29.39
C ALA A 26 4.69 7.69 -30.25
N THR A 27 3.56 8.22 -29.77
CA THR A 27 2.79 9.25 -30.49
C THR A 27 3.53 10.59 -30.55
N GLY A 28 4.09 11.04 -29.43
CA GLY A 28 4.87 12.27 -29.36
C GLY A 28 6.12 12.23 -30.23
N TYR A 29 6.83 11.08 -30.24
CA TYR A 29 7.99 10.87 -31.10
C TYR A 29 7.61 10.86 -32.59
N ALA A 30 6.54 10.15 -32.97
CA ALA A 30 6.07 10.10 -34.36
C ALA A 30 5.67 11.48 -34.90
N LEU A 31 5.12 12.35 -34.04
CA LEU A 31 4.72 13.72 -34.37
C LEU A 31 5.83 14.76 -34.16
N GLY A 32 6.97 14.38 -33.54
CA GLY A 32 8.06 15.29 -33.18
C GLY A 32 7.67 16.38 -32.17
N SER A 33 6.60 16.18 -31.40
CA SER A 33 6.04 17.19 -30.49
C SER A 33 6.05 16.72 -29.05
N PHE A 34 6.84 17.41 -28.21
CA PHE A 34 6.87 17.16 -26.77
C PHE A 34 5.56 17.57 -26.09
N GLU A 35 4.88 18.62 -26.58
CA GLU A 35 3.58 19.02 -26.06
C GLU A 35 2.56 17.89 -26.22
N THR A 36 2.50 17.28 -27.41
CA THR A 36 1.61 16.15 -27.67
C THR A 36 1.93 14.95 -26.80
N MET A 37 3.22 14.67 -26.57
CA MET A 37 3.67 13.62 -25.64
C MET A 37 3.10 13.87 -24.22
N VAL A 38 3.29 15.08 -23.68
CA VAL A 38 2.86 15.44 -22.33
C VAL A 38 1.34 15.41 -22.21
N LEU A 39 0.60 16.02 -23.15
CA LEU A 39 -0.86 16.02 -23.13
C LEU A 39 -1.45 14.60 -23.17
N THR A 40 -0.89 13.74 -24.03
CA THR A 40 -1.29 12.34 -24.10
C THR A 40 -1.03 11.63 -22.77
N TYR A 41 0.15 11.80 -22.18
CA TYR A 41 0.48 11.17 -20.90
C TYR A 41 -0.42 11.67 -19.76
N VAL A 42 -0.66 12.99 -19.66
CA VAL A 42 -1.52 13.58 -18.64
C VAL A 42 -2.95 13.06 -18.75
N SER A 43 -3.50 12.94 -19.97
CA SER A 43 -4.81 12.31 -20.16
C SER A 43 -4.84 10.86 -19.64
N GLY A 44 -3.77 10.11 -19.87
CA GLY A 44 -3.59 8.76 -19.37
C GLY A 44 -3.54 8.69 -17.84
N VAL A 45 -2.86 9.65 -17.20
CA VAL A 45 -2.84 9.78 -15.74
C VAL A 45 -4.24 10.02 -15.21
N ILE A 46 -5.00 10.97 -15.79
CA ILE A 46 -6.38 11.27 -15.35
C ILE A 46 -7.27 10.03 -15.45
N ILE A 47 -7.23 9.32 -16.58
CA ILE A 47 -8.00 8.08 -16.77
C ILE A 47 -7.58 7.03 -15.74
N THR A 48 -6.29 6.84 -15.54
CA THR A 48 -5.74 5.87 -14.58
C THR A 48 -6.16 6.21 -13.15
N THR A 49 -6.13 7.48 -12.77
CA THR A 49 -6.59 7.97 -11.47
C THR A 49 -8.08 7.70 -11.27
N LEU A 50 -8.92 7.98 -12.27
CA LEU A 50 -10.36 7.70 -12.22
C LEU A 50 -10.65 6.19 -12.06
N ILE A 51 -9.84 5.33 -12.66
CA ILE A 51 -9.99 3.87 -12.53
C ILE A 51 -9.53 3.38 -11.15
N THR A 52 -8.40 3.86 -10.65
CA THR A 52 -7.71 3.23 -9.50
C THR A 52 -8.00 3.87 -8.15
N VAL A 53 -8.30 5.18 -8.09
CA VAL A 53 -8.45 5.91 -6.82
C VAL A 53 -9.84 5.77 -6.19
N PRO A 54 -10.96 5.86 -6.93
CA PRO A 54 -12.27 5.71 -6.32
C PRO A 54 -12.48 4.30 -5.76
N ASN A 55 -13.30 4.21 -4.73
CA ASN A 55 -13.60 2.95 -4.05
C ASN A 55 -14.65 2.12 -4.83
N TRP A 56 -14.32 1.70 -6.04
CA TRP A 56 -15.22 0.94 -6.90
C TRP A 56 -15.63 -0.41 -6.26
N PRO A 57 -16.85 -0.91 -6.53
CA PRO A 57 -17.30 -2.21 -6.01
C PRO A 57 -16.41 -3.37 -6.50
N PHE A 58 -15.74 -3.22 -7.65
CA PHE A 58 -14.77 -4.18 -8.17
C PHE A 58 -13.61 -4.46 -7.18
N PHE A 59 -13.18 -3.45 -6.42
CA PHE A 59 -12.07 -3.54 -5.47
C PHE A 59 -12.50 -3.84 -4.02
N ASN A 60 -13.77 -4.20 -3.79
CA ASN A 60 -14.30 -4.53 -2.46
C ASN A 60 -15.02 -5.88 -2.44
N ARG A 61 -14.54 -6.84 -3.24
CA ARG A 61 -15.19 -8.15 -3.37
C ARG A 61 -15.05 -9.02 -2.12
N ARG A 62 -14.10 -8.71 -1.22
CA ARG A 62 -13.87 -9.52 -0.01
C ARG A 62 -14.06 -8.64 1.23
N PRO A 63 -15.27 -8.63 1.83
CA PRO A 63 -15.50 -7.87 3.05
C PRO A 63 -14.54 -8.35 4.14
N LEU A 64 -13.84 -7.39 4.74
CA LEU A 64 -12.89 -7.65 5.81
C LEU A 64 -13.65 -8.05 7.07
N LYS A 65 -13.40 -9.26 7.56
CA LYS A 65 -13.85 -9.66 8.90
C LYS A 65 -12.82 -9.15 9.90
N TRP A 66 -13.10 -8.01 10.50
CA TRP A 66 -12.30 -7.50 11.61
C TRP A 66 -12.50 -8.39 12.83
N LEU A 67 -11.44 -8.53 13.63
CA LEU A 67 -11.51 -9.23 14.91
C LEU A 67 -12.26 -8.34 15.90
N ASP A 68 -13.09 -8.94 16.76
CA ASP A 68 -13.78 -8.19 17.80
C ASP A 68 -12.77 -7.46 18.69
N PRO A 69 -13.03 -6.20 19.11
CA PRO A 69 -12.07 -5.41 19.88
C PRO A 69 -11.58 -6.12 21.14
N ILE A 70 -12.46 -6.85 21.83
CA ILE A 70 -12.13 -7.62 23.05
C ILE A 70 -11.17 -8.76 22.73
N GLU A 71 -11.37 -9.46 21.62
CA GLU A 71 -10.46 -10.54 21.19
C GLU A 71 -9.14 -9.96 20.67
N ALA A 72 -9.17 -8.79 20.03
CA ALA A 72 -7.97 -8.07 19.60
C ALA A 72 -7.11 -7.58 20.78
N GLU A 73 -7.70 -7.27 21.94
CA GLU A 73 -6.97 -6.94 23.17
C GLU A 73 -6.36 -8.19 23.83
N LYS A 74 -7.03 -9.34 23.72
CA LYS A 74 -6.59 -10.62 24.29
C LYS A 74 -5.35 -11.19 23.56
N HIS A 75 -5.17 -10.88 22.29
CA HIS A 75 -3.97 -11.22 21.52
C HIS A 75 -3.03 -10.01 21.47
N PRO A 76 -2.04 -9.91 22.38
CA PRO A 76 -1.13 -8.76 22.41
C PRO A 76 -0.41 -8.64 21.06
N LYS A 77 -0.31 -7.41 20.55
CA LYS A 77 0.37 -7.16 19.27
C LYS A 77 1.80 -7.71 19.34
N PRO A 78 2.35 -8.31 18.26
CA PRO A 78 3.72 -8.85 18.26
C PRO A 78 4.78 -7.87 18.76
N GLN A 79 4.58 -6.58 18.51
CA GLN A 79 5.44 -5.49 19.00
C GLN A 79 5.38 -5.30 20.52
N GLN A 80 4.21 -5.48 21.15
CA GLN A 80 4.07 -5.42 22.60
C GLN A 80 4.69 -6.64 23.27
N ILE A 81 4.59 -7.82 22.65
CA ILE A 81 5.25 -9.04 23.13
C ILE A 81 6.79 -8.86 23.12
N ALA A 82 7.33 -8.31 22.03
CA ALA A 82 8.77 -8.04 21.92
C ALA A 82 9.22 -7.00 22.95
N ALA A 83 8.50 -5.89 23.09
CA ALA A 83 8.82 -4.84 24.06
C ALA A 83 8.76 -5.34 25.51
N ASN A 84 7.74 -6.13 25.87
CA ASN A 84 7.64 -6.72 27.21
C ASN A 84 8.75 -7.73 27.47
N ARG A 85 9.15 -8.53 26.47
CA ARG A 85 10.30 -9.44 26.61
C ARG A 85 11.59 -8.67 26.89
N THR A 86 11.89 -7.63 26.11
CA THR A 86 13.09 -6.80 26.33
C THR A 86 13.08 -6.14 27.70
N LYS A 87 11.93 -5.59 28.12
CA LYS A 87 11.78 -5.00 29.46
C LYS A 87 12.01 -6.02 30.58
N ASN A 88 11.47 -7.22 30.45
CA ASN A 88 11.66 -8.27 31.46
C ASN A 88 13.12 -8.74 31.50
N LEU A 89 13.79 -8.85 30.34
CA LEU A 89 15.21 -9.20 30.26
C LEU A 89 16.09 -8.15 30.93
N SER A 90 15.84 -6.85 30.69
CA SER A 90 16.61 -5.78 31.34
C SER A 90 16.37 -5.73 32.85
N VAL A 91 15.15 -6.02 33.31
CA VAL A 91 14.85 -6.09 34.76
C VAL A 91 15.56 -7.28 35.41
N VAL A 92 15.65 -8.42 34.73
CA VAL A 92 16.37 -9.61 35.23
C VAL A 92 17.88 -9.38 35.25
N GLU A 93 18.44 -8.75 34.23
CA GLU A 93 19.86 -8.38 34.17
C GLU A 93 20.24 -7.43 35.32
N VAL A 94 19.47 -6.37 35.51
CA VAL A 94 19.64 -5.45 36.64
C VAL A 94 19.49 -6.17 37.98
N ALA A 95 18.53 -7.08 38.13
CA ALA A 95 18.35 -7.83 39.38
C ALA A 95 19.51 -8.81 39.66
N LEU A 96 20.13 -9.38 38.63
CA LEU A 96 21.33 -10.21 38.76
C LEU A 96 22.54 -9.38 39.22
N ASP A 97 22.69 -8.15 38.72
CA ASP A 97 23.78 -7.24 39.11
C ASP A 97 23.70 -6.82 40.60
N PHE A 98 22.53 -6.90 41.22
CA PHE A 98 22.34 -6.66 42.65
C PHE A 98 22.44 -7.93 43.52
N ALA A 99 22.48 -9.13 42.91
CA ALA A 99 22.43 -10.41 43.61
C ALA A 99 23.79 -11.10 43.78
N PHE A 100 24.88 -10.51 43.27
CA PHE A 100 26.28 -10.93 43.44
C PHE A 100 27.15 -9.74 43.83
#